data_AF-A0A9W9H9S0-F1
#
_entry.id   AF-A0A9W9H9S0-F1
#
_cell.length_a   1.000
_cell.length_b   1.000
_cell.length_c   1.000
_cell.angle_alpha   90.00
_cell.angle_beta   90.00
_cell.angle_gamma   90.00
#
_symmetry.space_group_name_H-M   'P 1'
#
loop_
_entity.id
_entity.type
_entity.pdbx_description
1 polymer ?
#
loop_
_entity_poly.entity_id
_entity_poly.type
_entity_poly.pdbx_seq_one_letter_code
_entity_poly.pdbx_strand_id
1 'polypeptide(L)'
;MQRQSMFYCDGTLIPEPEHNPRQVNNWVTVFLNARDSTASDEDLLRLVATYIRTGAATISVRPMHHAYPLCISIKVPGNYHSNKASIYAAAELQADHYRQEVVAGRVSINREMLFRKY
;
A
#
# COMPACT_ATOMS: atom_id res chain seq x y z
N MET A 1 -11.33 -18.44 -3.28
CA MET A 1 -10.60 -17.40 -2.52
C MET A 1 -10.49 -16.18 -3.41
N GLN A 2 -11.17 -15.08 -3.10
CA GLN A 2 -10.99 -13.83 -3.83
C GLN A 2 -9.55 -13.37 -3.66
N ARG A 3 -8.86 -13.03 -4.75
CA ARG A 3 -7.57 -12.35 -4.67
C ARG A 3 -7.84 -10.97 -4.07
N GLN A 4 -7.29 -10.71 -2.90
CA GLN A 4 -7.43 -9.44 -2.18
C GLN A 4 -6.13 -8.67 -2.36
N SER A 5 -6.18 -7.57 -3.10
CA SER A 5 -5.02 -6.70 -3.32
C SER A 5 -5.50 -5.27 -3.47
N MET A 6 -4.65 -4.35 -3.02
CA MET A 6 -4.92 -2.92 -3.06
C MET A 6 -4.72 -2.29 -4.44
N PHE A 7 -4.05 -2.95 -5.37
CA PHE A 7 -3.65 -2.34 -6.65
C PHE A 7 -4.04 -3.18 -7.86
N TYR A 8 -4.38 -2.50 -8.94
CA TYR A 8 -4.50 -3.05 -10.29
C TYR A 8 -3.36 -2.53 -11.16
N CYS A 9 -2.90 -3.34 -12.11
CA CYS A 9 -2.02 -2.96 -13.21
C CYS A 9 -2.69 -3.37 -14.53
N ASP A 10 -2.93 -2.42 -15.43
CA ASP A 10 -3.65 -2.61 -16.69
C ASP A 10 -5.00 -3.35 -16.50
N GLY A 11 -5.74 -2.95 -15.45
CA GLY A 11 -7.02 -3.56 -15.06
C GLY A 11 -6.91 -4.95 -14.41
N THR A 12 -5.71 -5.52 -14.30
CA THR A 12 -5.47 -6.81 -13.66
C THR A 12 -5.00 -6.62 -12.22
N LEU A 13 -5.60 -7.35 -11.28
CA LEU A 13 -5.23 -7.24 -9.88
C LEU A 13 -3.77 -7.66 -9.66
N ILE A 14 -2.95 -6.79 -9.07
CA ILE A 14 -1.55 -7.08 -8.77
C ILE A 14 -1.51 -8.16 -7.69
N PRO A 15 -0.88 -9.32 -7.94
CA PRO A 15 -0.84 -10.40 -6.97
C PRO A 15 0.01 -10.00 -5.77
N GLU A 16 -0.53 -10.21 -4.58
CA GLU A 16 0.24 -10.09 -3.35
C GLU A 16 1.01 -11.39 -3.10
N PRO A 17 2.28 -11.32 -2.67
CA PRO A 17 3.04 -12.53 -2.35
C PRO A 17 2.37 -13.26 -1.18
N GLU A 18 2.29 -14.58 -1.28
CA GLU A 18 1.81 -15.42 -0.18
C GLU A 18 2.68 -15.20 1.06
N HIS A 19 2.05 -15.16 2.24
CA HIS A 19 2.78 -14.99 3.48
C HIS A 19 3.68 -16.21 3.73
N ASN A 20 4.99 -15.98 3.66
CA ASN A 20 6.01 -16.97 3.97
C ASN A 20 6.71 -16.61 5.29
N PRO A 21 6.51 -17.34 6.39
CA PRO A 21 7.12 -17.02 7.68
C PRO A 21 8.66 -17.14 7.67
N ARG A 22 9.24 -17.76 6.64
CA ARG A 22 10.69 -17.88 6.44
C ARG A 22 11.31 -16.71 5.67
N GLN A 23 10.50 -15.75 5.20
CA GLN A 23 10.94 -14.59 4.44
C GLN A 23 10.53 -13.29 5.15
N VAL A 24 11.31 -12.24 4.91
CA VAL A 24 11.01 -10.90 5.42
C VAL A 24 9.77 -10.36 4.70
N ASN A 25 8.66 -10.31 5.43
CA ASN A 25 7.36 -9.89 4.89
C ASN A 25 6.92 -8.55 5.47
N ASN A 26 7.75 -7.51 5.33
CA ASN A 26 7.38 -6.18 5.78
C ASN A 26 6.33 -5.57 4.85
N TRP A 27 5.23 -5.12 5.47
CA TRP A 27 4.19 -4.28 4.90
C TRP A 27 4.10 -2.99 5.69
N VAL A 28 4.02 -1.86 4.99
CA VAL A 28 3.80 -0.55 5.60
C VAL A 28 2.38 -0.10 5.28
N THR A 29 1.57 0.07 6.31
CA THR A 29 0.17 0.49 6.18
C THR A 29 0.00 1.93 6.60
N VAL A 30 -0.69 2.70 5.76
CA VAL A 30 -1.18 4.04 6.09
C VAL A 30 -2.70 3.99 6.20
N PHE A 31 -3.23 4.57 7.28
CA PHE A 31 -4.67 4.79 7.45
C PHE A 31 -5.05 6.18 6.94
N LEU A 32 -6.15 6.21 6.20
CA LEU A 32 -6.69 7.39 5.54
C LEU A 32 -7.98 7.84 6.21
N ASN A 33 -8.42 9.05 5.90
CA ASN A 33 -9.71 9.56 6.36
C ASN A 33 -10.79 9.31 5.32
N ALA A 34 -12.03 9.12 5.75
CA ALA A 34 -13.16 8.93 4.83
C ALA A 34 -13.35 10.11 3.86
N ARG A 35 -12.95 11.33 4.27
CA ARG A 35 -12.97 12.53 3.42
C ARG A 35 -12.02 12.44 2.22
N ASP A 36 -11.02 11.57 2.27
CA ASP A 36 -10.06 11.38 1.18
C ASP A 36 -10.66 10.51 0.04
N SER A 37 -11.91 10.05 0.19
CA SER A 37 -12.61 9.21 -0.79
C SER A 37 -12.81 9.84 -2.16
N THR A 38 -12.82 11.17 -2.25
CA THR A 38 -12.92 11.91 -3.52
C THR A 38 -11.56 12.23 -4.13
N ALA A 39 -10.45 11.97 -3.42
CA ALA A 39 -9.11 12.23 -3.92
C ALA A 39 -8.75 11.25 -5.06
N SER A 40 -8.01 11.73 -6.06
CA SER A 40 -7.51 10.88 -7.15
C SER A 40 -6.57 9.79 -6.60
N ASP A 41 -6.37 8.71 -7.36
CA ASP A 41 -5.40 7.67 -6.97
C ASP A 41 -3.98 8.25 -6.81
N GLU A 42 -3.62 9.24 -7.64
CA GLU A 42 -2.34 9.94 -7.55
C GLU A 42 -2.22 10.70 -6.21
N ASP A 43 -3.26 11.47 -5.84
CA ASP A 43 -3.26 12.25 -4.60
C ASP A 43 -3.25 11.35 -3.37
N LEU A 44 -3.98 10.22 -3.42
CA LEU A 44 -3.95 9.21 -2.37
C LEU A 44 -2.55 8.64 -2.17
N LEU A 45 -1.83 8.30 -3.25
CA LEU A 45 -0.47 7.78 -3.14
C LEU A 45 0.54 8.85 -2.70
N ARG A 46 0.36 10.11 -3.13
CA ARG A 46 1.15 11.25 -2.61
C ARG A 46 0.95 11.43 -1.10
N LEU A 47 -0.28 11.27 -0.62
CA LEU A 47 -0.60 11.31 0.81
C LEU A 47 0.04 10.14 1.56
N VAL A 48 -0.05 8.92 1.01
CA VAL A 48 0.60 7.73 1.57
C VAL A 48 2.12 7.93 1.70
N ALA A 49 2.80 8.35 0.63
CA ALA A 49 4.25 8.61 0.66
C ALA A 49 4.60 9.66 1.73
N THR A 50 3.80 10.73 1.84
CA THR A 50 3.98 11.76 2.86
C THR A 50 3.82 11.21 4.28
N TYR A 51 2.81 10.37 4.54
CA TYR A 51 2.57 9.80 5.86
C TYR A 51 3.63 8.77 6.24
N ILE A 52 4.15 8.01 5.28
CA ILE A 52 5.29 7.11 5.52
C ILE A 52 6.52 7.92 5.91
N ARG A 53 6.86 8.96 5.14
CA ARG A 53 8.01 9.84 5.40
C ARG A 53 7.96 10.51 6.77
N THR A 54 6.78 10.93 7.22
CA THR A 54 6.59 11.56 8.55
C THR A 54 6.43 10.55 9.68
N GLY A 55 6.48 9.24 9.40
CA GLY A 55 6.37 8.17 10.38
C GLY A 55 4.93 7.87 10.84
N ALA A 56 3.93 8.45 10.19
CA ALA A 56 2.50 8.19 10.41
C ALA A 56 2.02 6.91 9.69
N ALA A 57 2.75 5.81 9.85
CA ALA A 57 2.46 4.52 9.22
C ALA A 57 2.78 3.34 10.14
N THR A 58 2.14 2.19 9.93
CA THR A 58 2.32 0.98 10.74
C THR A 58 3.06 -0.11 9.96
N ILE A 59 4.09 -0.72 10.57
CA ILE A 59 4.79 -1.88 10.00
C ILE A 59 4.11 -3.16 10.50
N SER A 60 3.90 -4.11 9.60
CA SER A 60 3.27 -5.40 9.90
C SER A 60 3.79 -6.51 8.99
N VAL A 61 3.53 -7.77 9.36
CA VAL A 61 3.96 -8.95 8.59
C VAL A 61 2.96 -9.36 7.50
N ARG A 62 1.80 -8.70 7.45
CA ARG A 62 0.68 -8.95 6.54
C ARG A 62 0.04 -7.62 6.15
N PRO A 63 -0.55 -7.50 4.95
CA PRO A 63 -1.31 -6.32 4.60
C PRO A 63 -2.51 -6.16 5.54
N MET A 64 -2.67 -4.96 6.10
CA MET A 64 -3.81 -4.65 6.98
C MET A 64 -5.08 -4.39 6.19
N HIS A 65 -4.98 -4.01 4.91
CA HIS A 65 -6.15 -3.66 4.10
C HIS A 65 -7.09 -4.84 3.82
N HIS A 66 -6.65 -6.09 4.03
CA HIS A 66 -7.52 -7.27 4.04
C HIS A 66 -8.56 -7.23 5.17
N ALA A 67 -8.15 -6.72 6.33
CA ALA A 67 -8.98 -6.68 7.53
C ALA A 67 -9.67 -5.32 7.73
N TYR A 68 -8.99 -4.22 7.38
CA TYR A 68 -9.48 -2.87 7.63
C TYR A 68 -9.73 -2.07 6.33
N PRO A 69 -10.87 -1.36 6.20
CA PRO A 69 -11.06 -0.34 5.19
C PRO A 69 -10.21 0.91 5.53
N LEU A 70 -10.24 1.88 4.63
CA LEU A 70 -9.55 3.17 4.74
C LEU A 70 -8.06 3.02 5.04
N CYS A 71 -7.42 1.98 4.50
CA CYS A 71 -5.98 1.85 4.62
C CYS A 71 -5.36 1.25 3.36
N ILE A 72 -4.14 1.70 3.06
CA ILE A 72 -3.33 1.20 1.95
C ILE A 72 -2.10 0.55 2.56
N SER A 73 -1.86 -0.73 2.24
CA SER A 73 -0.64 -1.42 2.63
C SER A 73 0.30 -1.53 1.45
N ILE A 74 1.51 -1.01 1.60
CA ILE A 74 2.59 -1.10 0.62
C ILE A 74 3.49 -2.27 1.02
N LYS A 75 3.65 -3.25 0.11
CA LYS A 75 4.67 -4.29 0.30
C LYS A 75 6.04 -3.65 0.15
N VAL A 76 6.90 -3.84 1.14
CA VAL A 76 8.29 -3.42 1.04
C VAL A 76 9.07 -4.50 0.28
N PRO A 77 9.70 -4.18 -0.87
CA PRO A 77 10.45 -5.17 -1.65
C PRO A 77 11.68 -5.68 -0.89
N GLY A 78 12.25 -6.85 -1.23
CA GLY A 78 13.54 -7.29 -0.70
C GLY A 78 13.61 -7.75 0.76
N ASN A 79 14.82 -8.14 1.18
CA ASN A 79 15.12 -8.69 2.51
C ASN A 79 15.54 -7.60 3.51
N TYR A 80 14.85 -6.46 3.55
CA TYR A 80 15.24 -5.34 4.43
C TYR A 80 15.29 -5.78 5.90
N HIS A 81 16.50 -5.70 6.47
CA HIS A 81 16.75 -5.98 7.87
C HIS A 81 16.05 -4.96 8.78
N SER A 82 15.90 -5.34 10.05
CA SER A 82 14.94 -4.86 11.06
C SER A 82 14.90 -3.37 11.41
N ASN A 83 15.68 -2.48 10.79
CA ASN A 83 15.61 -1.07 11.12
C ASN A 83 14.38 -0.40 10.48
N LYS A 84 13.50 0.11 11.34
CA LYS A 84 12.26 0.83 11.03
C LYS A 84 12.46 1.93 9.97
N ALA A 85 13.55 2.70 10.07
CA ALA A 85 13.82 3.80 9.15
C ALA A 85 14.01 3.33 7.70
N SER A 86 14.76 2.25 7.50
CA SER A 86 15.00 1.67 6.17
C SER A 86 13.72 1.07 5.58
N ILE A 87 12.87 0.46 6.42
CA ILE A 87 11.58 -0.09 5.99
C ILE A 87 10.66 1.03 5.49
N TYR A 88 10.58 2.16 6.21
CA TYR A 88 9.78 3.30 5.76
C TYR A 88 10.35 3.96 4.50
N ALA A 89 11.67 4.18 4.41
CA ALA A 89 12.27 4.77 3.22
C ALA A 89 12.00 3.91 1.95
N ALA A 90 12.10 2.59 2.06
CA ALA A 90 11.78 1.70 0.95
C ALA A 90 10.28 1.68 0.61
N ALA A 91 9.41 1.76 1.61
CA ALA A 91 7.97 1.84 1.39
C ALA A 91 7.54 3.17 0.76
N GLU A 92 8.17 4.28 1.14
CA GLU A 92 7.97 5.60 0.53
C GLU A 92 8.34 5.56 -0.96
N LEU A 93 9.53 5.04 -1.29
CA LEU A 93 9.96 4.88 -2.68
C LEU A 93 8.98 4.02 -3.49
N GLN A 94 8.48 2.94 -2.90
CA GLN A 94 7.50 2.07 -3.54
C GLN A 94 6.14 2.77 -3.74
N ALA A 95 5.69 3.59 -2.79
CA ALA A 95 4.47 4.38 -2.93
C ALA A 95 4.61 5.43 -4.04
N ASP A 96 5.77 6.09 -4.14
CA ASP A 96 6.07 7.03 -5.22
C ASP A 96 6.16 6.34 -6.58
N HIS A 97 6.73 5.13 -6.65
CA HIS A 97 6.72 4.33 -7.87
C HIS A 97 5.28 4.03 -8.32
N TYR A 98 4.41 3.55 -7.42
CA TYR A 98 3.00 3.35 -7.76
C TYR A 98 2.32 4.65 -8.21
N ARG A 99 2.66 5.79 -7.59
CA ARG A 99 2.12 7.09 -7.99
C ARG A 99 2.52 7.44 -9.43
N GLN A 100 3.77 7.22 -9.81
CA GLN A 100 4.25 7.43 -11.17
C GLN A 100 3.52 6.52 -12.17
N GLU A 101 3.28 5.27 -11.80
CA GLU A 101 2.55 4.31 -12.65
C GLU A 101 1.06 4.64 -12.76
N VAL A 102 0.45 5.24 -11.74
CA VAL A 102 -0.90 5.84 -11.83
C VAL A 102 -0.92 7.01 -12.80
N VAL A 103 0.06 7.92 -12.72
CA VAL A 103 0.19 9.04 -13.66
C VAL A 103 0.38 8.55 -15.10
N ALA A 104 1.09 7.44 -15.28
CA ALA A 104 1.25 6.78 -16.57
C ALA A 104 0.00 6.02 -17.05
N GLY A 105 -1.06 5.94 -16.24
CA GLY A 105 -2.29 5.21 -16.55
C GLY A 105 -2.20 3.70 -16.47
N ARG A 106 -1.10 3.15 -15.92
CA ARG A 106 -0.86 1.70 -15.81
C ARG A 106 -1.39 1.12 -14.52
N VAL A 107 -1.28 1.84 -13.41
CA VAL A 107 -1.74 1.39 -12.09
C VAL A 107 -3.00 2.13 -11.66
N SER A 108 -3.87 1.46 -10.92
CA SER A 108 -4.96 2.09 -10.16
C SER A 108 -5.13 1.45 -8.79
N ILE A 109 -5.77 2.17 -7.88
CA ILE A 109 -6.10 1.68 -6.54
C ILE A 109 -7.42 0.92 -6.59
N ASN A 110 -7.49 -0.20 -5.87
CA ASN A 110 -8.73 -0.91 -5.63
C ASN A 110 -9.63 -0.13 -4.66
N ARG A 111 -10.36 0.86 -5.21
CA ARG A 111 -11.21 1.76 -4.41
C ARG A 111 -12.38 1.06 -3.74
N GLU A 112 -12.90 -0.02 -4.34
CA GLU A 112 -13.92 -0.85 -3.70
C GLU A 112 -13.38 -1.49 -2.42
N MET A 113 -12.15 -2.00 -2.45
CA MET A 113 -11.50 -2.54 -1.26
C MET A 113 -11.14 -1.44 -0.26
N LEU A 114 -10.61 -0.32 -0.74
CA LEU A 114 -10.15 0.78 0.11
C LEU A 114 -11.32 1.44 0.87
N PHE A 115 -12.44 1.68 0.22
CA PHE A 115 -13.58 2.41 0.79
C PHE A 115 -14.78 1.49 1.09
N ARG A 116 -14.55 0.18 1.24
CA ARG A 116 -15.63 -0.77 1.58
C ARG A 116 -16.33 -0.39 2.88
N LYS A 117 -17.63 -0.65 2.92
CA LYS A 117 -18.42 -0.61 4.15
C LYS A 117 -18.18 -1.89 4.94
N TYR A 118 -18.17 -1.77 6.26
CA TYR A 118 -18.18 -2.92 7.17
C TYR A 118 -19.50 -3.69 7.08
#